data_AF-A0A1F4CLJ0-F1
#
_entry.id   AF-A0A1F4CLJ0-F1
#
_cell.length_a   1.000
_cell.length_b   1.000
_cell.length_c   1.000
_cell.angle_alpha   90.00
_cell.angle_beta   90.00
_cell.angle_gamma   90.00
#
_symmetry.space_group_name_H-M   'P 1'
#
loop_
_entity.id
_entity.type
_entity.pdbx_description
1 polymer ?
#
loop_
_entity_poly.entity_id
_entity_poly.type
_entity_poly.pdbx_seq_one_letter_code
_entity_poly.pdbx_strand_id
1 'polypeptide(L)' 'MKARQVYLRGLHTCPEAAIASHPDIARREHHQRLDRNLRDGDGYADPEPLINTFRLPRSELDEYAVFFD' A
#
# COMPACT_ATOMS: atom_id res chain seq x y z
N MET A 1 0.27 -8.51 -7.53
CA MET A 1 1.61 -8.74 -6.95
C MET A 1 1.51 -8.61 -5.44
N LYS A 2 2.17 -9.45 -4.61
CA LYS A 2 2.11 -9.33 -3.13
C LYS A 2 3.14 -8.27 -2.67
N ALA A 3 2.87 -7.49 -1.63
CA ALA A 3 3.74 -6.37 -1.19
C ALA A 3 5.20 -6.82 -0.96
N ARG A 4 5.38 -8.04 -0.44
CA ARG A 4 6.70 -8.68 -0.26
C ARG A 4 7.55 -8.77 -1.54
N GLN A 5 6.95 -8.88 -2.72
CA GLN A 5 7.69 -8.95 -3.99
C GLN A 5 8.22 -7.60 -4.47
N VAL A 6 7.60 -6.49 -4.04
CA VAL A 6 8.00 -5.12 -4.40
C VAL A 6 9.30 -4.76 -3.68
N TYR A 7 9.35 -4.99 -2.37
CA TYR A 7 10.54 -4.73 -1.54
C TYR A 7 11.77 -5.55 -1.96
N LEU A 8 11.60 -6.79 -2.43
CA LEU A 8 12.71 -7.60 -2.93
C LEU A 8 13.39 -7.02 -4.18
N ARG A 9 12.73 -6.07 -4.87
CA ARG A 9 13.28 -5.35 -6.02
C ARG A 9 13.84 -3.96 -5.66
N GLY A 10 13.92 -3.64 -4.36
CA GLY A 10 14.30 -2.31 -3.87
C GLY A 10 13.23 -1.24 -4.08
N LEU A 11 12.02 -1.65 -4.49
CA LEU A 11 10.90 -0.75 -4.70
C LEU A 11 10.09 -0.57 -3.41
N HIS A 12 9.45 0.58 -3.32
CA HIS A 12 8.54 1.01 -2.27
C HIS A 12 7.16 1.19 -2.88
N THR A 13 6.13 1.12 -2.05
CA THR A 13 4.73 1.21 -2.48
C THR A 13 3.89 1.91 -1.42
N CYS A 14 2.82 2.55 -1.86
CA CYS A 14 1.80 3.15 -1.01
C CYS A 14 0.44 2.53 -1.34
N PRO A 15 -0.23 1.82 -0.43
CA PRO A 15 -1.61 1.40 -0.66
C PRO A 15 -2.56 2.60 -0.58
N GLU A 16 -3.12 3.02 -1.71
CA GLU A 16 -3.91 4.25 -1.84
C GLU A 16 -5.41 3.98 -2.03
N ALA A 17 -6.14 3.79 -0.92
CA ALA A 17 -7.61 3.66 -0.97
C ALA A 17 -8.32 4.92 -1.51
N ALA A 18 -7.67 6.09 -1.44
CA ALA A 18 -8.23 7.35 -1.92
C ALA A 18 -8.52 7.35 -3.44
N ILE A 19 -7.77 6.57 -4.24
CA ILE A 19 -7.99 6.48 -5.68
C ILE A 19 -9.27 5.72 -5.98
N ALA A 20 -9.63 4.74 -5.15
CA ALA A 20 -10.90 4.01 -5.27
C ALA A 20 -12.14 4.91 -5.07
N SER A 21 -11.98 6.13 -4.52
CA SER A 21 -13.05 7.12 -4.40
C SER A 21 -13.46 7.75 -5.74
N HIS A 22 -12.65 7.62 -6.79
CA HIS A 22 -12.93 8.15 -8.14
C HIS A 22 -12.84 7.04 -9.20
N PRO A 23 -13.67 5.99 -9.10
CA PRO A 23 -13.53 4.79 -9.92
C PRO A 23 -13.87 5.03 -11.40
N ASP A 24 -14.70 6.02 -11.72
CA ASP A 24 -15.06 6.43 -13.07
C ASP A 24 -13.85 7.04 -13.81
N ILE A 25 -13.13 7.96 -13.14
CA ILE A 25 -11.90 8.54 -13.65
C ILE A 25 -10.86 7.44 -13.84
N ALA A 26 -10.62 6.63 -12.81
CA ALA A 26 -9.63 5.56 -12.86
C ALA A 26 -9.91 4.55 -14.00
N ARG A 27 -11.18 4.19 -14.24
CA ARG A 27 -11.56 3.31 -15.36
C ARG A 27 -11.35 3.96 -16.73
N ARG A 28 -11.69 5.24 -16.87
CA ARG A 28 -11.55 5.98 -18.11
C ARG A 28 -10.09 6.07 -18.53
N GLU A 29 -9.21 6.42 -17.59
CA GLU A 29 -7.79 6.66 -17.88
C GLU A 29 -6.98 5.36 -18.05
N HIS A 30 -7.38 4.24 -17.42
CA HIS A 30 -6.57 3.01 -17.42
C HIS A 30 -7.05 1.87 -18.32
N HIS A 31 -8.07 2.08 -19.18
CA HIS A 31 -8.54 1.19 -20.26
C HIS A 31 -8.75 -0.32 -19.98
N GLN A 32 -8.64 -0.83 -18.74
CA GLN A 32 -8.93 -2.23 -18.41
C GLN A 32 -9.47 -2.39 -16.98
N ARG A 33 -10.28 -3.46 -16.81
CA ARG A 33 -10.91 -3.97 -15.59
C ARG A 33 -10.09 -3.67 -14.32
N LEU A 34 -10.51 -2.65 -13.57
CA LEU A 34 -10.13 -2.44 -12.16
C LEU A 34 -10.81 -3.49 -11.30
N ASP A 35 -10.47 -4.74 -11.56
CA ASP A 35 -10.96 -5.90 -10.83
C ASP A 35 -9.73 -6.56 -10.23
N ARG A 36 -9.59 -6.36 -8.91
CA ARG A 36 -8.48 -6.71 -8.01
C ARG A 36 -7.60 -5.52 -7.63
N ASN A 37 -7.95 -4.92 -6.49
CA ASN A 37 -7.04 -4.18 -5.61
C ASN A 37 -6.20 -3.13 -6.33
N LEU A 38 -6.72 -1.89 -6.46
CA LEU A 38 -5.86 -0.74 -6.76
C LEU A 38 -4.69 -0.78 -5.77
N ARG A 39 -3.50 -1.02 -6.33
CA ARG A 39 -2.20 -0.94 -5.69
C ARG A 39 -1.46 0.03 -6.56
N ASP A 40 -1.57 1.30 -6.23
CA ASP A 40 -0.98 2.35 -7.03
C ASP A 40 0.47 2.58 -6.61
N GLY A 41 1.31 2.81 -7.61
CA GLY A 41 2.70 3.26 -7.46
C GLY A 41 3.67 2.25 -6.84
N ASP A 42 4.45 1.58 -7.68
CA ASP A 42 5.76 1.05 -7.27
C ASP A 42 6.84 2.05 -7.70
N GLY A 43 7.74 2.43 -6.79
CA GLY A 43 8.81 3.40 -7.09
C GLY A 43 9.97 3.31 -6.11
N TYR A 44 11.01 4.13 -6.30
CA TYR A 44 12.07 4.28 -5.31
C TYR A 44 11.70 5.41 -4.35
N ALA A 45 11.78 5.17 -3.04
CA ALA A 45 11.47 6.18 -2.05
C ALA A 45 12.56 7.27 -2.02
N ASP A 46 12.12 8.51 -1.92
CA ASP A 46 12.97 9.63 -1.51
C ASP A 46 13.11 9.61 0.02
N PRO A 47 14.32 9.46 0.58
CA PRO A 47 14.51 9.37 2.01
C PRO A 47 14.52 10.73 2.74
N GLU A 48 14.59 11.85 2.03
CA GLU A 48 14.71 13.18 2.67
C GLU A 48 13.38 13.73 3.25
N PRO A 49 12.21 13.54 2.60
CA PRO A 49 10.95 14.05 3.11
C PRO A 49 10.57 13.44 4.47
N LEU A 50 10.18 14.30 5.41
CA LEU A 50 9.77 13.89 6.76
C LEU A 50 8.70 12.78 6.75
N ILE A 51 7.76 12.85 5.80
CA ILE A 51 6.68 11.87 5.64
C ILE A 51 7.19 10.43 5.45
N ASN A 52 8.37 10.25 4.84
CA ASN A 52 8.98 8.95 4.61
C ASN A 52 9.87 8.47 5.77
N THR A 53 10.10 9.33 6.78
CA THR A 53 10.92 9.01 7.96
C THR A 53 10.09 8.73 9.21
N PHE A 54 8.82 9.14 9.22
CA PHE A 54 7.90 8.90 10.32
C PHE A 54 7.56 7.41 10.46
N ARG A 55 7.56 6.89 11.70
CA ARG A 55 7.17 5.49 11.98
C ARG A 55 5.79 5.44 12.62
N LEU A 56 4.87 4.76 11.94
CA LEU A 56 3.54 4.47 12.49
C LEU A 56 3.66 3.47 13.64
N PRO A 57 2.97 3.70 14.77
CA PRO A 57 2.89 2.73 15.85
C PRO A 57 2.17 1.46 15.36
N ARG A 58 2.47 0.33 16.00
CA ARG A 58 1.76 -0.93 15.83
C ARG A 58 1.14 -1.30 17.17
N SER A 59 -0.07 -1.88 17.13
CA SER A 59 -0.67 -2.49 18.31
C SER A 59 0.19 -3.64 18.81
N GLU A 60 0.26 -3.77 20.13
CA GLU A 60 0.95 -4.90 20.77
C GLU A 60 0.15 -6.20 20.59
N LEU A 61 0.84 -7.33 20.65
CA LEU A 61 0.28 -8.63 20.26
C LEU A 61 -0.93 -9.05 21.09
N ASP A 62 -0.88 -8.75 22.39
CA ASP A 62 -1.92 -9.00 23.37
C ASP A 62 -3.17 -8.12 23.17
N GLU A 63 -3.08 -7.03 22.41
CA GLU A 63 -4.23 -6.17 22.08
C GLU A 63 -5.16 -6.80 21.03
N TYR A 64 -4.65 -7.69 20.17
CA TYR A 64 -5.41 -8.20 19.02
C TYR A 64 -5.34 -9.70 18.80
N ALA A 65 -4.52 -10.45 19.55
CA ALA A 65 -4.40 -11.89 19.43
C ALA A 65 -4.64 -12.60 20.77
N VAL A 66 -5.36 -13.72 20.70
CA VAL A 66 -5.55 -14.66 21.82
C VAL A 66 -4.86 -15.96 21.46
N PHE A 67 -4.05 -16.48 22.38
CA PHE A 67 -3.37 -17.76 22.22
C PHE A 67 -4.23 -18.89 22.82
N PHE A 68 -4.31 -20.01 22.10
CA PHE A 68 -4.93 -21.24 22.57
C PHE A 68 -3.85 -22.32 22.66
N ASP A 69 -3.98 -23.21 23.65
CA ASP A 69 -3.13 -24.39 23.84
C ASP A 69 -3.52 -25.55 22.92
#